data_AF-A0A3Q8UQ43-F1
#
_entry.id   AF-A0A3Q8UQ43-F1
#
_cell.length_a   1.000
_cell.length_b   1.000
_cell.length_c   1.000
_cell.angle_alpha   90.00
_cell.angle_beta   90.00
_cell.angle_gamma   90.00
#
_symmetry.space_group_name_H-M   'P 1'
#
loop_
_entity.id
_entity.type
_entity.pdbx_description
1 polymer ?
#
loop_
_entity_poly.entity_id
_entity_poly.type
_entity_poly.pdbx_seq_one_letter_code
_entity_poly.pdbx_strand_id
1 'polypeptide(L)'
;MPKPNTPPPSAPEPPFAPPAAWPPPPAAPAAEPSGPRFQLPSLRLGYNVLCAGLALFPLFGGYSLSSGWGMLLAECRAEAGVQPGWILATAALLVAGGLDRRRSAWWTRTATWAAGLGILHMAELFDAVTLLTGVTR
;
A
#
# COMPACT_ATOMS: atom_id res chain seq x y z
N MET A 1 90.33 -32.27 40.92
CA MET A 1 89.24 -32.86 40.10
C MET A 1 88.04 -31.93 40.17
N PRO A 2 87.67 -31.24 39.08
CA PRO A 2 86.52 -30.32 39.08
C PRO A 2 85.20 -31.09 39.19
N LYS A 3 84.26 -30.53 39.97
CA LYS A 3 82.94 -31.13 40.28
C LYS A 3 82.00 -31.00 39.07
N PRO A 4 81.15 -32.00 38.75
CA PRO A 4 80.23 -31.92 37.61
C PRO A 4 79.15 -30.85 37.86
N ASN A 5 78.97 -29.93 36.91
CA ASN A 5 77.88 -28.96 36.91
C ASN A 5 76.59 -29.64 36.45
N THR A 6 75.69 -29.94 37.39
CA THR A 6 74.30 -30.31 37.07
C THR A 6 73.49 -29.04 36.81
N PRO A 7 72.75 -28.95 35.69
CA PRO A 7 71.86 -27.82 35.44
C PRO A 7 70.72 -27.77 36.47
N PRO A 8 70.23 -26.58 36.83
CA PRO A 8 69.15 -26.41 37.78
C PRO A 8 67.83 -27.01 37.25
N PRO A 9 66.93 -27.47 38.14
CA PRO A 9 65.65 -28.03 37.76
C PRO A 9 64.79 -26.99 37.05
N SER A 10 64.26 -27.36 35.88
CA SER A 10 63.34 -26.52 35.11
C SER A 10 62.12 -26.15 35.95
N ALA A 11 61.77 -24.86 35.96
CA ALA A 11 60.59 -24.36 36.65
C ALA A 11 59.31 -25.00 36.07
N PRO A 12 58.28 -25.26 36.89
CA PRO A 12 57.00 -25.78 36.40
C PRO A 12 56.36 -24.80 35.42
N GLU A 13 55.93 -25.30 34.26
CA GLU A 13 55.19 -24.50 33.29
C GLU A 13 53.86 -24.01 33.91
N PRO A 14 53.47 -22.74 33.64
CA PRO A 14 52.22 -22.21 34.15
C PRO A 14 51.02 -22.93 33.50
N PRO A 15 49.90 -23.09 34.23
CA PRO A 15 48.70 -23.72 33.70
C PRO A 15 48.14 -22.94 32.50
N PHE A 16 47.80 -23.67 31.44
CA PHE A 16 47.21 -23.12 30.22
C PHE A 16 45.89 -22.40 30.53
N ALA A 17 45.87 -21.07 30.32
CA ALA A 17 44.64 -20.30 30.44
C ALA A 17 43.72 -20.61 29.24
N PRO A 18 42.42 -20.91 29.46
CA PRO A 18 41.49 -21.13 28.35
C PRO A 18 41.39 -19.86 27.49
N PRO A 19 41.23 -19.99 26.16
CA PRO A 19 41.12 -18.85 25.27
C PRO A 19 39.92 -17.97 25.66
N ALA A 20 40.13 -16.66 25.66
CA ALA A 20 39.10 -15.68 25.98
C ALA A 20 37.83 -15.91 25.13
N ALA A 21 36.67 -15.88 25.77
CA ALA A 21 35.39 -16.00 25.09
C ALA A 21 35.27 -14.94 23.98
N TRP A 22 34.85 -15.37 22.79
CA TRP A 22 34.67 -14.48 21.65
C TRP A 22 33.72 -13.33 22.02
N PRO A 23 34.00 -12.08 21.55
CA PRO A 23 33.09 -10.97 21.78
C PRO A 23 31.72 -11.28 21.15
N PRO A 24 30.61 -10.86 21.78
CA PRO A 24 29.29 -11.05 21.22
C PRO A 24 29.21 -10.40 19.83
N PRO A 25 28.47 -11.01 18.88
CA PRO A 25 28.30 -10.41 17.56
C PRO A 25 27.71 -9.00 17.70
N PRO A 26 28.11 -8.05 16.83
CA PRO A 26 27.58 -6.70 16.86
C PRO A 26 26.06 -6.74 16.76
N ALA A 27 25.39 -5.98 17.63
CA ALA A 27 23.94 -5.87 17.62
C ALA A 27 23.48 -5.47 16.21
N ALA A 28 22.57 -6.25 15.63
CA ALA A 28 21.95 -5.90 14.36
C ALA A 28 21.36 -4.49 14.46
N PRO A 29 21.48 -3.63 13.42
CA PRO A 29 20.89 -2.31 13.43
C PRO A 29 19.41 -2.45 13.79
N ALA A 30 18.97 -1.73 14.82
CA ALA A 30 17.60 -1.74 15.27
C ALA A 30 16.71 -1.48 14.06
N ALA A 31 15.82 -2.43 13.73
CA ALA A 31 14.87 -2.28 12.65
C ALA A 31 14.12 -0.96 12.87
N GLU A 32 14.24 0.00 11.94
CA GLU A 32 13.48 1.23 12.02
C GLU A 32 11.99 0.86 12.13
N PRO A 33 11.28 1.37 13.15
CA PRO A 33 9.87 1.13 13.26
C PRO A 33 9.20 1.74 12.02
N SER A 34 8.68 0.88 11.14
CA SER A 34 7.81 1.23 10.02
C SER A 34 6.43 1.65 10.54
N GLY A 35 6.42 2.63 11.45
CA GLY A 35 5.20 3.22 11.97
C GLY A 35 4.53 4.11 10.91
N PRO A 36 3.21 4.30 10.99
CA PRO A 36 2.48 5.19 10.10
C PRO A 36 3.02 6.61 10.28
N ARG A 37 3.85 7.05 9.34
CA ARG A 37 4.36 8.42 9.28
C ARG A 37 3.16 9.35 9.36
N PHE A 38 3.14 10.22 10.37
CA PHE A 38 2.16 11.28 10.55
C PHE A 38 2.12 12.17 9.29
N GLN A 39 1.31 11.78 8.32
CA GLN A 39 1.02 12.58 7.14
C GLN A 39 0.07 13.69 7.61
N LEU A 40 0.58 14.91 7.71
CA LEU A 40 -0.22 16.10 8.01
C LEU A 40 -1.50 16.08 7.15
N PRO A 41 -2.69 16.24 7.77
CA PRO A 41 -3.97 16.11 7.06
C PRO A 41 -4.10 17.10 5.88
N SER A 42 -3.43 18.25 5.94
CA SER A 42 -3.37 19.23 4.85
C SER A 42 -2.66 18.70 3.58
N LEU A 43 -1.54 17.99 3.74
CA LEU A 43 -0.83 17.33 2.63
C LEU A 43 -1.66 16.22 2.00
N ARG A 44 -2.45 15.50 2.81
CA ARG A 44 -3.40 14.49 2.31
C ARG A 44 -4.55 15.11 1.52
N LEU A 45 -5.05 16.27 1.94
CA LEU A 45 -6.12 16.97 1.22
C LEU A 45 -5.62 17.45 -0.15
N GLY A 46 -4.46 18.12 -0.21
CA GLY A 46 -3.88 18.58 -1.46
C GLY A 46 -3.60 17.43 -2.44
N TYR A 47 -3.09 16.31 -1.93
CA TYR A 47 -2.88 15.11 -2.74
C TYR A 47 -4.18 14.49 -3.27
N ASN A 48 -5.23 14.42 -2.44
CA ASN A 48 -6.55 13.95 -2.89
C ASN A 48 -7.15 14.87 -3.96
N VAL A 49 -7.07 16.18 -3.77
CA VAL A 49 -7.55 17.17 -4.74
C VAL A 49 -6.78 17.04 -6.06
N LEU A 50 -5.46 16.85 -6.01
CA LEU A 50 -4.64 16.60 -7.19
C LEU A 50 -5.08 15.32 -7.92
N CYS A 51 -5.23 14.20 -7.21
CA CYS A 51 -5.65 12.94 -7.83
C CYS A 51 -7.09 13.01 -8.37
N ALA A 52 -8.00 13.69 -7.68
CA ALA A 52 -9.36 13.94 -8.18
C ALA A 52 -9.33 14.83 -9.44
N GLY A 53 -8.49 15.87 -9.44
CA GLY A 53 -8.26 16.71 -10.62
C GLY A 53 -7.72 15.91 -11.81
N LEU A 54 -6.75 15.02 -11.58
CA LEU A 54 -6.23 14.12 -12.62
C LEU A 54 -7.28 13.14 -13.13
N ALA A 55 -8.19 12.67 -12.27
CA ALA A 55 -9.29 11.80 -12.67
C ALA A 55 -10.30 12.52 -13.59
N LEU A 56 -10.48 13.83 -13.36
CA LEU A 56 -11.34 14.71 -14.15
C LEU A 56 -10.63 15.33 -15.36
N PHE A 57 -9.30 15.21 -15.44
CA PHE A 57 -8.53 15.87 -16.49
C PHE A 57 -8.83 15.21 -17.86
N PRO A 58 -9.15 16.00 -18.89
CA PRO A 58 -9.48 15.47 -20.21
C PRO A 58 -8.21 15.06 -20.96
N LEU A 59 -7.81 13.79 -20.84
CA LEU A 59 -6.60 13.25 -21.45
C LEU A 59 -6.86 12.61 -22.82
N PHE A 60 -8.06 12.09 -23.07
CA PHE A 60 -8.37 11.25 -24.23
C PHE A 60 -9.36 11.94 -25.16
N GLY A 61 -8.90 12.94 -25.92
CA GLY A 61 -9.74 13.62 -26.90
C GLY A 61 -10.93 14.37 -26.29
N GLY A 62 -10.77 14.90 -25.07
CA GLY A 62 -11.83 15.59 -24.33
C GLY A 62 -12.51 14.74 -23.25
N TYR A 63 -12.33 13.42 -23.27
CA TYR A 63 -12.84 12.53 -22.23
C TYR A 63 -11.83 12.39 -21.08
N SER A 64 -12.33 12.49 -19.85
CA SER A 64 -11.58 12.16 -18.65
C SER A 64 -11.74 10.68 -18.29
N LEU A 65 -10.88 10.19 -17.40
CA LEU A 65 -10.97 8.81 -16.88
C LEU A 65 -12.33 8.56 -16.21
N SER A 66 -12.83 9.53 -15.44
CA SER A 66 -14.14 9.41 -14.80
C SER A 66 -15.27 9.34 -15.82
N SER A 67 -15.22 10.16 -16.89
CA SER A 67 -16.25 10.18 -17.92
C SER A 67 -16.28 8.89 -18.72
N GLY A 68 -15.10 8.38 -19.11
CA GLY A 68 -14.99 7.11 -19.83
C GLY A 68 -15.53 5.93 -19.01
N TRP A 69 -15.19 5.88 -17.72
CA TRP A 69 -15.73 4.86 -16.81
C TRP A 69 -17.25 5.00 -16.61
N GLY A 70 -17.74 6.23 -16.40
CA GLY A 70 -19.18 6.50 -16.25
C GLY A 70 -20.00 6.10 -17.47
N MET A 71 -19.49 6.39 -18.68
CA MET A 71 -20.10 5.94 -19.93
C MET A 71 -20.16 4.42 -20.04
N LEU A 72 -19.09 3.72 -19.68
CA LEU A 72 -19.06 2.25 -19.72
C LEU A 72 -20.06 1.63 -18.74
N LEU A 73 -20.21 2.22 -17.55
CA LEU A 73 -21.24 1.81 -16.59
C LEU A 73 -22.66 2.10 -17.09
N ALA A 74 -22.87 3.25 -17.74
CA ALA A 74 -24.16 3.60 -18.34
C ALA A 74 -24.53 2.64 -19.49
N GLU A 75 -23.56 2.27 -20.33
CA GLU A 75 -23.76 1.30 -21.41
C GLU A 75 -24.08 -0.09 -20.85
N CYS A 76 -23.30 -0.55 -19.86
CA CYS A 76 -23.55 -1.82 -19.18
C CYS A 76 -24.96 -1.86 -18.56
N ARG A 77 -25.40 -0.74 -18.00
CA ARG A 77 -26.76 -0.59 -17.48
C ARG A 77 -27.81 -0.66 -18.58
N ALA A 78 -27.58 -0.02 -19.72
CA ALA A 78 -28.51 -0.02 -20.84
C ALA A 78 -28.66 -1.43 -21.45
N GLU A 79 -27.58 -2.20 -21.54
CA GLU A 79 -27.57 -3.53 -22.15
C GLU A 79 -28.00 -4.64 -21.19
N ALA A 80 -27.50 -4.65 -19.95
CA ALA A 80 -27.68 -5.75 -19.00
C ALA A 80 -28.62 -5.41 -17.82
N GLY A 81 -29.02 -4.15 -17.68
CA GLY A 81 -29.88 -3.66 -16.61
C GLY A 81 -29.14 -3.02 -15.43
N VAL A 82 -29.92 -2.48 -14.49
CA VAL A 82 -29.40 -1.67 -13.36
C VAL A 82 -28.51 -2.48 -12.42
N GLN A 83 -28.90 -3.71 -12.09
CA GLN A 83 -28.21 -4.56 -11.12
C GLN A 83 -26.77 -4.94 -11.54
N PRO A 84 -26.49 -5.46 -12.75
CA PRO A 84 -25.12 -5.74 -13.17
C PRO A 84 -24.24 -4.49 -13.26
N GLY A 85 -24.81 -3.33 -13.65
CA GLY A 85 -24.09 -2.06 -13.62
C GLY A 85 -23.57 -1.72 -12.22
N TRP A 86 -24.40 -1.86 -11.18
CA TRP A 86 -23.98 -1.64 -9.78
C TRP A 86 -22.98 -2.67 -9.27
N ILE A 87 -23.10 -3.93 -9.69
CA ILE A 87 -22.12 -4.98 -9.35
C ILE A 87 -20.75 -4.61 -9.94
N LEU A 88 -20.71 -4.22 -11.22
CA LEU A 88 -19.48 -3.83 -11.90
C LEU A 88 -18.86 -2.58 -11.28
N ALA A 89 -19.68 -1.55 -11.00
CA ALA A 89 -19.29 -0.34 -10.29
C ALA A 89 -18.63 -0.65 -8.93
N THR A 90 -19.30 -1.47 -8.12
CA THR A 90 -18.82 -1.83 -6.78
C THR A 90 -17.53 -2.66 -6.85
N ALA A 91 -17.46 -3.63 -7.76
CA ALA A 91 -16.28 -4.45 -7.96
C ALA A 91 -15.06 -3.61 -8.36
N ALA A 92 -15.22 -2.69 -9.31
CA ALA A 92 -14.14 -1.80 -9.73
C ALA A 92 -13.66 -0.89 -8.59
N LEU A 93 -14.59 -0.33 -7.80
CA LEU A 93 -14.24 0.52 -6.66
C LEU A 93 -13.49 -0.26 -5.57
N LEU A 94 -13.92 -1.50 -5.27
CA LEU A 94 -13.24 -2.37 -4.31
C LEU A 94 -11.83 -2.75 -4.77
N VAL A 95 -11.65 -3.06 -6.05
CA VAL A 95 -10.34 -3.36 -6.63
C VAL A 95 -9.43 -2.14 -6.57
N ALA A 96 -9.91 -0.97 -7.02
CA ALA A 96 -9.14 0.27 -7.00
C ALA A 96 -8.77 0.69 -5.58
N GLY A 97 -9.74 0.68 -4.65
CA GLY A 97 -9.50 1.00 -3.24
C GLY A 97 -8.60 -0.01 -2.53
N GLY A 98 -8.72 -1.29 -2.85
CA GLY A 98 -7.83 -2.33 -2.35
C GLY A 98 -6.39 -2.15 -2.86
N LEU A 99 -6.24 -1.74 -4.12
CA LEU A 99 -4.94 -1.47 -4.74
C LEU A 99 -4.31 -0.19 -4.17
N ASP A 100 -5.09 0.86 -3.93
CA ASP A 100 -4.65 2.12 -3.29
C ASP A 100 -4.14 1.88 -1.86
N ARG A 101 -4.80 0.98 -1.10
CA ARG A 101 -4.33 0.57 0.23
C ARG A 101 -3.00 -0.17 0.20
N ARG A 102 -2.75 -0.99 -0.83
CA ARG A 102 -1.50 -1.77 -0.97
C ARG A 102 -0.35 -0.95 -1.53
N ARG A 103 -0.64 -0.08 -2.49
CA ARG A 103 0.33 0.76 -3.19
C ARG A 103 -0.20 2.18 -3.10
N SER A 104 0.33 2.96 -2.15
CA SER A 104 0.01 4.38 -2.00
C SER A 104 0.67 5.21 -3.11
N ALA A 105 0.35 4.88 -4.35
CA ALA A 105 0.82 5.55 -5.55
C ALA A 105 -0.23 6.57 -6.01
N TRP A 106 0.19 7.55 -6.80
CA TRP A 106 -0.72 8.60 -7.29
C TRP A 106 -1.71 8.07 -8.31
N TRP A 107 -1.31 7.10 -9.13
CA TRP A 107 -2.16 6.52 -10.17
C TRP A 107 -3.25 5.61 -9.60
N THR A 108 -2.97 4.84 -8.54
CA THR A 108 -3.98 4.01 -7.87
C THR A 108 -5.05 4.87 -7.23
N ARG A 109 -4.63 5.96 -6.57
CA ARG A 109 -5.56 6.91 -5.97
C ARG A 109 -6.38 7.68 -7.01
N THR A 110 -5.76 8.06 -8.13
CA THR A 110 -6.46 8.65 -9.28
C THR A 110 -7.49 7.69 -9.85
N ALA A 111 -7.16 6.40 -9.99
CA ALA A 111 -8.11 5.38 -10.44
C ALA A 111 -9.28 5.19 -9.46
N THR A 112 -9.04 5.22 -8.14
CA THR A 112 -10.10 5.18 -7.13
C THR A 112 -11.03 6.39 -7.24
N TRP A 113 -10.49 7.60 -7.42
CA TRP A 113 -11.29 8.80 -7.65
C TRP A 113 -12.07 8.73 -8.97
N ALA A 114 -11.45 8.26 -10.05
CA ALA A 114 -12.11 8.09 -11.34
C ALA A 114 -13.27 7.08 -11.25
N ALA A 115 -13.06 5.96 -10.56
CA ALA A 115 -14.10 4.97 -10.31
C ALA A 115 -15.27 5.57 -9.52
N GLY A 116 -14.99 6.24 -8.40
CA GLY A 116 -16.03 6.87 -7.57
C GLY A 116 -16.80 7.96 -8.31
N LEU A 117 -16.10 8.88 -9.00
CA LEU A 117 -16.72 9.96 -9.76
C LEU A 117 -17.50 9.44 -10.97
N GLY A 118 -17.01 8.40 -11.65
CA GLY A 118 -17.73 7.78 -12.77
C GLY A 118 -19.00 7.05 -12.33
N ILE A 119 -19.02 6.46 -11.12
CA ILE A 119 -20.25 5.87 -10.55
C ILE A 119 -21.32 6.94 -10.33
N LEU A 120 -20.95 8.14 -9.86
CA LEU A 120 -21.89 9.25 -9.71
C LEU A 120 -22.53 9.67 -11.05
N HIS A 121 -21.85 9.43 -12.17
CA HIS A 121 -22.38 9.71 -13.51
C HIS A 121 -23.48 8.73 -13.92
N MET A 122 -23.43 7.49 -13.43
CA MET A 122 -24.43 6.43 -13.68
C MET A 122 -25.62 6.51 -12.71
N ALA A 123 -25.42 7.04 -11.51
CA ALA A 123 -26.40 6.99 -10.44
C ALA A 123 -27.56 7.97 -10.68
N GLU A 124 -28.75 7.47 -11.02
CA GLU A 124 -29.96 8.26 -10.86
C GLU A 124 -30.40 8.22 -9.39
N LEU A 125 -30.91 9.34 -8.88
CA LEU A 125 -31.31 9.47 -7.48
C LEU A 125 -32.32 8.40 -7.05
N PHE A 126 -33.17 7.96 -7.98
CA PHE A 126 -34.20 6.95 -7.73
C PHE A 126 -33.67 5.51 -7.75
N ASP A 127 -32.55 5.20 -8.41
CA ASP A 127 -32.02 3.82 -8.40
C ASP A 127 -31.51 3.41 -7.04
N ALA A 128 -30.83 4.33 -6.32
CA ALA A 128 -30.38 4.04 -4.98
C ALA A 128 -31.57 3.70 -4.07
N VAL A 129 -32.70 4.41 -4.25
CA VAL A 129 -33.94 4.14 -3.52
C VAL A 129 -34.53 2.80 -3.94
N THR A 130 -34.65 2.51 -5.24
CA THR A 130 -35.17 1.23 -5.74
C THR A 130 -34.30 0.05 -5.31
N LEU A 131 -32.98 0.21 -5.27
CA LEU A 131 -32.04 -0.83 -4.86
C LEU A 131 -32.08 -1.07 -3.34
N LEU A 132 -32.30 -0.03 -2.52
CA LEU A 132 -32.48 -0.16 -1.06
C LEU A 132 -33.86 -0.65 -0.64
N THR A 133 -34.91 -0.24 -1.36
CA THR A 133 -36.31 -0.48 -0.96
C THR A 133 -36.98 -1.61 -1.72
N GLY A 134 -36.41 -2.04 -2.84
CA GLY A 134 -37.01 -3.02 -3.75
C GLY A 134 -38.23 -2.51 -4.53
N VAL A 135 -38.60 -1.23 -4.37
CA VAL A 135 -39.77 -0.64 -5.04
C VAL A 135 -39.39 -0.17 -6.44
N THR A 136 -39.84 -0.89 -7.47
CA THR A 136 -39.76 -0.45 -8.88
C THR A 136 -41.02 0.32 -9.25
N ARG A 137 -40.88 1.40 -10.05
CA ARG A 137 -42.03 2.06 -10.70
C ARG A 137 -42.48 1.29 -11.92
#